data_AF-A0A3N5ZV00-F1
#
_entry.id   AF-A0A3N5ZV00-F1
#
_cell.length_a   1.000
_cell.length_b   1.000
_cell.length_c   1.000
_cell.angle_alpha   90.00
_cell.angle_beta   90.00
_cell.angle_gamma   90.00
#
_symmetry.space_group_name_H-M   'P 1'
#
loop_
_entity.id
_entity.type
_entity.pdbx_description
1 polymer ?
#
loop_
_entity_poly.entity_id
_entity_poly.type
_entity_poly.pdbx_seq_one_letter_code
_entity_poly.pdbx_strand_id
1 'polypeptide(L)' 'MGVWTWPLIFVVILISAISFIWTLKIAKNQGAQSGPYDESYSETVENNPTMLNPIIWCYIISGIFMGIVIIYYILLYR' A
#
# COMPACT_ATOMS: atom_id res chain seq x y z
N MET A 1 6.47 25.11 7.31
CA MET A 1 5.75 23.89 6.87
C MET A 1 4.64 24.32 5.93
N GLY A 2 4.47 23.63 4.79
CA GLY A 2 3.41 23.94 3.85
C GLY A 2 2.07 23.34 4.29
N VAL A 3 0.96 23.85 3.75
CA VAL A 3 -0.41 23.36 4.05
C VAL A 3 -0.54 21.85 3.82
N TRP A 4 0.20 21.30 2.86
CA TRP A 4 0.20 19.87 2.53
C TRP A 4 1.17 19.00 3.34
N THR A 5 2.05 19.59 4.15
CA THR A 5 3.07 18.82 4.87
C THR A 5 2.46 17.84 5.87
N TRP A 6 1.51 18.30 6.69
CA TRP A 6 0.81 17.44 7.66
C TRP A 6 -0.06 16.36 7.00
N PRO A 7 -0.90 16.68 5.99
CA PRO A 7 -1.61 15.67 5.21
C PRO A 7 -0.70 14.62 4.58
N LEU A 8 0.44 15.03 4.01
CA LEU A 8 1.40 14.11 3.41
C LEU A 8 2.02 13.16 4.44
N ILE A 9 2.41 13.68 5.61
CA ILE A 9 2.94 12.86 6.71
C ILE A 9 1.90 11.81 7.12
N PHE A 10 0.63 12.19 7.24
CA PHE A 10 -0.45 11.25 7.56
C PHE A 10 -0.57 10.13 6.52
N VAL A 11 -0.56 10.47 5.23
CA VAL A 11 -0.64 9.47 4.14
C VAL A 11 0.57 8.53 4.16
N VAL A 12 1.78 9.05 4.39
CA VAL A 12 3.01 8.25 4.48
C VAL A 12 2.94 7.27 5.66
N ILE A 13 2.49 7.72 6.83
CA ILE A 13 2.32 6.86 8.00
C ILE A 13 1.31 5.76 7.72
N LEU A 14 0.18 6.10 7.08
CA LEU A 14 -0.88 5.15 6.75
C LEU A 14 -0.37 4.07 5.78
N ILE A 15 0.31 4.45 4.69
CA ILE A 15 0.90 3.50 3.75
C ILE A 15 1.93 2.61 4.46
N SER A 16 2.82 3.21 5.25
CA SER A 16 3.86 2.48 5.98
C SER A 16 3.27 1.46 6.95
N ALA A 17 2.21 1.83 7.68
CA ALA A 17 1.53 0.93 8.60
C ALA A 17 0.89 -0.27 7.86
N ILE A 18 0.19 -0.02 6.75
CA ILE A 18 -0.43 -1.09 5.95
C ILE A 18 0.63 -2.03 5.39
N SER A 19 1.69 -1.48 4.78
CA SER A 19 2.80 -2.27 4.25
C SER A 19 3.46 -3.11 5.35
N PHE A 20 3.71 -2.51 6.51
CA PHE A 20 4.34 -3.21 7.64
C PHE A 20 3.47 -4.37 8.16
N ILE A 21 2.16 -4.16 8.32
CA ILE A 21 1.24 -5.22 8.75
C ILE A 21 1.24 -6.39 7.76
N TRP A 22 1.23 -6.09 6.46
CA TRP A 22 1.31 -7.09 5.41
C TRP A 22 2.63 -7.87 5.44
N THR A 23 3.75 -7.16 5.57
CA THR A 23 5.08 -7.79 5.71
C THR A 23 5.13 -8.72 6.92
N LEU A 24 4.61 -8.29 8.08
CA LEU A 24 4.54 -9.14 9.27
C LEU A 24 3.67 -10.38 9.05
N LYS A 25 2.54 -10.24 8.37
CA LYS A 25 1.65 -11.37 8.05
C LYS A 25 2.34 -12.40 7.17
N ILE A 26 3.10 -11.95 6.17
CA ILE A 26 3.91 -12.81 5.29
C ILE A 26 5.03 -13.49 6.10
N ALA A 27 5.78 -12.74 6.90
CA ALA A 27 6.87 -13.27 7.71
C ALA A 27 6.40 -14.34 8.71
N LYS A 28 5.24 -14.14 9.34
CA LYS A 28 4.61 -15.13 10.24
C LYS A 28 4.23 -16.42 9.49
N ASN A 29 3.76 -16.30 8.25
CA ASN A 29 3.35 -17.45 7.45
C ASN A 29 4.56 -18.21 6.87
N GLN A 30 5.66 -17.53 6.55
CA GLN A 30 6.91 -18.18 6.12
C GLN A 30 7.51 -19.08 7.22
N GLY A 31 7.43 -18.68 8.49
CA GLY A 31 7.87 -19.52 9.61
C GLY A 31 7.05 -20.82 9.78
N ALA A 32 5.86 -20.89 9.19
CA ALA A 32 5.04 -22.11 9.14
C ALA A 32 5.32 -23.00 7.92
N GLN A 33 6.00 -22.48 6.89
CA GLN A 33 6.45 -23.23 5.73
C GLN A 33 7.81 -23.88 6.04
N SER A 34 7.80 -24.94 6.85
CA SER A 34 9.00 -25.72 7.22
C SER A 34 9.19 -26.96 6.35
N GLY A 35 8.68 -26.96 5.12
CA GLY A 35 8.85 -28.05 4.15
C GLY A 35 10.13 -27.90 3.33
N PRO A 36 10.75 -28.99 2.84
CA PRO A 36 11.94 -28.94 1.99
C PRO A 36 11.68 -28.40 0.57
N TYR A 37 10.42 -28.11 0.24
CA TYR A 37 9.99 -27.56 -1.04
C TYR A 37 9.19 -26.30 -0.78
N ASP A 38 9.40 -25.26 -1.62
CA ASP A 38 8.48 -24.13 -1.69
C ASP A 38 7.08 -24.68 -2.00
N GLU A 39 6.15 -24.54 -1.06
CA GLU A 39 4.78 -24.94 -1.29
C GLU A 39 4.20 -24.14 -2.46
N SER A 40 3.37 -24.80 -3.28
CA SER A 40 2.63 -24.14 -4.35
C SER A 40 1.97 -22.88 -3.81
N TYR A 41 2.13 -21.78 -4.55
CA TYR A 41 1.57 -20.50 -4.20
C TYR A 41 0.06 -20.65 -3.91
N SER A 42 -0.46 -19.84 -2.99
CA SER A 42 -1.89 -19.86 -2.66
C SER A 42 -2.72 -19.61 -3.94
N GLU A 43 -3.60 -20.56 -4.30
CA GLU A 43 -4.56 -20.40 -5.41
C GLU A 43 -5.33 -19.08 -5.32
N THR A 44 -5.57 -18.58 -4.10
CA THR A 44 -6.27 -17.31 -3.89
C THR A 44 -5.44 -16.12 -4.39
N VAL A 45 -4.12 -16.15 -4.16
CA VAL A 45 -3.21 -15.09 -4.64
C VAL A 45 -2.98 -15.20 -6.14
N GLU A 46 -2.91 -16.43 -6.67
CA GLU A 46 -2.85 -16.68 -8.11
C GLU A 46 -4.10 -16.18 -8.85
N ASN A 47 -5.29 -16.41 -8.29
CA ASN A 47 -6.55 -15.95 -8.86
C ASN A 47 -6.80 -14.44 -8.67
N ASN A 48 -6.11 -13.78 -7.72
CA ASN A 48 -6.31 -12.37 -7.40
C ASN A 48 -4.99 -11.57 -7.33
N PRO A 49 -4.17 -11.60 -8.39
CA PRO A 49 -2.80 -11.07 -8.35
C PRO A 49 -2.76 -9.55 -8.21
N THR A 50 -3.84 -8.86 -8.59
CA THR A 50 -3.95 -7.39 -8.49
C THR A 50 -4.51 -6.96 -7.14
N MET A 51 -5.64 -7.55 -6.71
CA MET A 51 -6.29 -7.19 -5.45
C MET A 51 -5.41 -7.51 -4.24
N LEU A 52 -4.65 -8.60 -4.31
CA LEU A 52 -3.75 -9.03 -3.25
C LEU A 52 -2.31 -8.53 -3.43
N ASN A 53 -2.08 -7.54 -4.29
CA ASN A 53 -0.78 -6.87 -4.38
C ASN A 53 -0.84 -5.52 -3.64
N PRO A 54 -0.12 -5.37 -2.51
CA PRO A 54 -0.19 -4.16 -1.69
C PRO A 54 0.43 -2.95 -2.39
N ILE A 55 1.30 -3.17 -3.39
CA ILE A 55 1.95 -2.11 -4.17
C ILE A 55 0.90 -1.36 -5.02
N ILE A 56 -0.07 -2.09 -5.59
CA ILE A 56 -1.13 -1.48 -6.40
C ILE A 56 -1.95 -0.50 -5.56
N TRP A 57 -2.28 -0.89 -4.32
CA TRP A 57 -2.99 -0.01 -3.38
C TRP A 57 -2.16 1.21 -2.99
N CYS A 58 -0.84 1.08 -2.85
CA CYS A 58 0.04 2.22 -2.60
C CYS A 58 -0.03 3.25 -3.74
N TYR A 59 -0.01 2.80 -5.00
CA TYR A 59 -0.15 3.70 -6.14
C TYR A 59 -1.52 4.37 -6.20
N ILE A 60 -2.60 3.64 -5.92
CA ILE A 60 -3.95 4.21 -5.89
C ILE A 60 -4.05 5.29 -4.82
N ILE A 61 -3.60 5.02 -3.58
CA ILE A 61 -3.65 5.99 -2.48
C ILE A 61 -2.81 7.23 -2.80
N SER A 62 -1.60 7.04 -3.32
CA SER A 62 -0.71 8.13 -3.73
C SER A 62 -1.32 8.97 -4.87
N GLY A 63 -1.90 8.32 -5.87
CA GLY A 63 -2.58 8.97 -7.00
C GLY A 63 -3.79 9.78 -6.56
N ILE A 64 -4.62 9.24 -5.66
CA ILE A 64 -5.76 9.96 -5.07
C ILE A 64 -5.27 11.19 -4.30
N PHE A 65 -4.24 11.03 -3.45
CA PHE A 65 -3.68 12.14 -2.68
C PHE A 65 -3.15 13.25 -3.61
N MET A 66 -2.36 12.88 -4.62
CA MET A 66 -1.84 13.85 -5.61
C MET A 66 -2.97 14.52 -6.39
N GLY A 67 -3.99 13.78 -6.80
CA GLY A 67 -5.17 14.35 -7.46
C GLY A 67 -5.86 15.41 -6.60
N ILE A 68 -6.03 15.15 -5.31
CA ILE A 68 -6.60 16.11 -4.36
C ILE A 68 -5.73 17.37 -4.26
N VAL A 69 -4.41 17.22 -4.13
CA VAL A 69 -3.46 18.34 -4.07
C VAL A 69 -3.55 19.21 -5.32
N ILE A 70 -3.55 18.57 -6.50
CA ILE A 70 -3.63 19.25 -7.80
C ILE A 70 -4.95 20.02 -7.92
N ILE A 71 -6.08 19.37 -7.64
CA ILE A 71 -7.41 19.99 -7.71
C ILE A 71 -7.51 21.19 -6.77
N TYR A 72 -7.02 21.06 -5.53
CA TYR A 72 -7.00 22.17 -4.57
C TYR A 72 -6.27 23.40 -5.13
N TYR A 73 -5.10 23.20 -5.72
CA TYR A 73 -4.32 24.31 -6.27
C TYR A 73 -4.92 24.87 -7.55
N ILE A 74 -5.53 24.04 -8.40
CA ILE A 74 -6.32 24.52 -9.54
C ILE A 74 -7.45 25.43 -9.04
N LEU A 75 -8.19 25.02 -8.01
CA LEU A 75 -9.32 25.80 -7.49
C LEU A 75 -8.89 27.07 -6.76
N LEU A 76 -7.73 27.06 -6.10
CA LEU A 76 -7.22 28.22 -5.35
C LEU A 76 -6.64 29.31 -6.27
N TYR A 77 -6.05 28.92 -7.40
CA TYR A 77 -5.37 29.83 -8.33
C TYR A 77 -6.13 30.08 -9.64
N ARG A 78 -7.35 29.57 -9.77
CA ARG A 78 -8.27 29.93 -10.85
C ARG A 78 -8.91 31.28 -10.58
#